data_AF-A0A9D6UV66-F1
#
_entry.id   AF-A0A9D6UV66-F1
#
_cell.length_a   1.000
_cell.length_b   1.000
_cell.length_c   1.000
_cell.angle_alpha   90.00
_cell.angle_beta   90.00
_cell.angle_gamma   90.00
#
_symmetry.space_group_name_H-M   'P 1'
#
loop_
_entity.id
_entity.type
_entity.pdbx_description
1 polymer ?
#
loop_
_entity_poly.entity_id
_entity_poly.type
_entity_poly.pdbx_seq_one_letter_code
_entity_poly.pdbx_strand_id
1 'polypeptide(L)'
;MDHGNSYDWMAGLFPDGAVWRECRITAMKGGAILEIQDGKDRFRRRVLRGSDPLILPVHGVRVRILSIVPGRAWVASAGLPEAPPTKDRVTRLAVYAYARKGVNAEVAKGLTLALSGKLPVYELQVTLSDSPWFINDSEHPGRWPYMENVRFPSRAEHLASKSIVCQSDDRGIMCKQTAHY
;
A
#
# COMPACT_ATOMS: atom_id res chain seq x y z
N MET A 1 -28.25 2.30 -4.00
CA MET A 1 -27.30 1.77 -4.99
C MET A 1 -25.97 2.43 -4.69
N ASP A 2 -25.10 1.72 -3.95
CA ASP A 2 -23.76 2.25 -3.62
C ASP A 2 -22.96 2.31 -4.91
N HIS A 3 -22.62 3.52 -5.34
CA HIS A 3 -21.60 3.73 -6.35
C HIS A 3 -20.31 3.16 -5.79
N GLY A 4 -19.95 1.96 -6.25
CA GLY A 4 -18.67 1.34 -5.94
C GLY A 4 -17.59 2.38 -6.14
N ASN A 5 -16.90 2.72 -5.05
CA ASN A 5 -15.74 3.58 -5.03
C ASN A 5 -14.67 2.96 -5.94
N SER A 6 -14.77 3.23 -7.24
CA SER A 6 -13.81 2.73 -8.21
C SER A 6 -12.55 3.55 -8.01
N TYR A 7 -11.48 2.88 -7.58
CA TYR A 7 -10.14 3.44 -7.47
C TYR A 7 -9.52 3.81 -8.83
N ASP A 8 -10.35 4.08 -9.84
CA ASP A 8 -9.93 4.41 -11.20
C ASP A 8 -9.27 5.80 -11.22
N TRP A 9 -9.54 6.62 -10.20
CA TRP A 9 -8.81 7.85 -9.94
C TRP A 9 -7.31 7.62 -9.73
N MET A 10 -6.90 6.43 -9.23
CA MET A 10 -5.48 6.10 -9.08
C MET A 10 -4.83 6.07 -10.46
N ALA A 11 -5.42 5.34 -11.42
CA ALA A 11 -4.90 5.23 -12.78
C ALA A 11 -4.59 6.60 -13.41
N GLY A 12 -5.50 7.57 -13.22
CA GLY A 12 -5.35 8.94 -13.74
C GLY A 12 -4.35 9.84 -13.01
N LEU A 13 -3.65 9.34 -11.98
CA LEU A 13 -2.59 10.07 -11.27
C LEU A 13 -1.20 9.81 -11.82
N PHE A 14 -1.07 8.81 -12.68
CA PHE A 14 0.20 8.28 -13.13
C PHE A 14 0.56 8.82 -14.51
N PRO A 15 1.62 9.65 -14.66
CA PRO A 15 2.16 9.96 -15.97
C PRO A 15 2.91 8.75 -16.54
N ASP A 16 2.84 8.57 -17.85
CA ASP A 16 3.59 7.53 -18.57
C ASP A 16 5.09 7.62 -18.26
N GLY A 17 5.68 6.49 -17.86
CA GLY A 17 7.14 6.35 -17.74
C GLY A 17 7.82 7.10 -16.58
N ALA A 18 7.08 7.56 -15.57
CA ALA A 18 7.71 8.15 -14.40
C ALA A 18 8.42 7.07 -13.56
N VAL A 19 9.73 7.26 -13.34
CA VAL A 19 10.45 6.71 -12.18
C VAL A 19 9.94 7.44 -10.93
N TRP A 20 9.77 6.76 -9.80
CA TRP A 20 9.14 7.35 -8.62
C TRP A 20 10.17 7.61 -7.57
N ARG A 21 10.18 8.84 -7.06
CA ARG A 21 11.06 9.23 -5.97
C ARG A 21 10.34 9.15 -4.63
N GLU A 22 9.09 9.62 -4.58
CA GLU A 22 8.27 9.57 -3.37
C GLU A 22 6.78 9.41 -3.71
N CYS A 23 6.06 8.65 -2.88
CA CYS A 23 4.60 8.54 -2.89
C CYS A 23 4.14 8.56 -1.44
N ARG A 24 3.11 9.34 -1.11
CA ARG A 24 2.59 9.46 0.26
C ARG A 24 1.08 9.62 0.24
N ILE A 25 0.40 8.83 1.07
CA ILE A 25 -1.03 9.02 1.39
C ILE A 25 -1.16 9.57 2.82
N THR A 26 -1.91 10.65 2.97
CA THR A 26 -2.28 11.21 4.28
C THR A 26 -3.80 11.19 4.42
N ALA A 27 -4.31 10.41 5.38
CA ALA A 27 -5.72 10.44 5.73
C ALA A 27 -6.07 11.79 6.40
N MET A 28 -7.26 12.31 6.12
CA MET A 28 -7.80 13.50 6.78
C MET A 28 -9.30 13.33 7.04
N LYS A 29 -9.88 14.11 7.96
CA LYS A 29 -11.32 14.04 8.24
C LYS A 29 -12.14 14.23 6.94
N GLY A 30 -12.85 13.18 6.53
CA GLY A 30 -13.70 13.19 5.32
C GLY A 30 -12.96 13.01 3.99
N GLY A 31 -11.70 12.55 3.99
CA GLY A 31 -10.95 12.31 2.76
C GLY A 31 -9.52 11.82 2.95
N ALA A 32 -8.70 11.98 1.92
CA ALA A 32 -7.26 11.75 1.97
C ALA A 32 -6.53 12.63 0.95
N ILE A 33 -5.23 12.82 1.14
CA ILE A 33 -4.35 13.50 0.18
C ILE A 33 -3.35 12.47 -0.32
N LEU A 34 -3.24 12.32 -1.64
CA LEU A 34 -2.12 11.62 -2.27
C LEU A 34 -1.11 12.64 -2.80
N GLU A 35 0.16 12.44 -2.47
CA GLU A 35 1.31 13.23 -2.91
C GLU A 35 2.29 12.32 -3.64
N ILE A 36 2.77 12.77 -4.81
CA ILE A 36 3.64 12.02 -5.69
C ILE A 36 4.76 12.94 -6.17
N GLN A 37 6.01 12.48 -6.04
CA GLN A 37 7.18 13.08 -6.68
C GLN A 37 7.78 12.09 -7.67
N ASP A 38 7.86 12.49 -8.94
CA ASP A 38 8.50 11.68 -9.98
C ASP A 38 10.03 11.88 -10.02
N GLY A 39 10.71 11.07 -10.83
CA GLY A 39 12.17 11.08 -11.00
C GLY A 39 12.69 12.29 -11.79
N LYS A 40 11.81 13.20 -12.21
CA LYS A 40 12.15 14.53 -12.75
C LYS A 40 11.83 15.64 -11.74
N ASP A 41 11.64 15.28 -10.47
CA ASP A 41 11.27 16.18 -9.38
C ASP A 41 9.96 16.94 -9.58
N ARG A 42 9.06 16.44 -10.44
CA ARG A 42 7.72 17.01 -10.58
C ARG A 42 6.84 16.50 -9.45
N PHE A 43 6.24 17.44 -8.72
CA PHE A 43 5.32 17.15 -7.63
C PHE A 43 3.87 17.20 -8.11
N ARG A 44 3.07 16.20 -7.74
CA ARG A 44 1.63 16.15 -7.95
C ARG A 44 0.93 15.85 -6.65
N ARG A 45 -0.15 16.58 -6.38
CA ARG A 45 -1.00 16.40 -5.20
C ARG A 45 -2.45 16.28 -5.64
N ARG A 46 -3.17 15.30 -5.09
CA ARG A 46 -4.61 15.15 -5.31
C ARG A 46 -5.34 14.94 -4.00
N VAL A 47 -6.42 15.69 -3.84
CA VAL A 47 -7.34 15.53 -2.72
C VAL A 47 -8.41 14.52 -3.13
N LEU A 48 -8.52 13.46 -2.36
CA LEU A 48 -9.50 12.40 -2.48
C LEU A 48 -10.67 12.78 -1.57
N ARG A 49 -11.81 13.14 -2.16
CA ARG A 49 -13.02 13.58 -1.46
C ARG A 49 -14.08 12.47 -1.52
N GLY A 50 -14.86 12.33 -0.45
CA GLY A 50 -15.98 11.37 -0.37
C GLY A 50 -15.89 10.47 0.86
N SER A 51 -16.78 9.47 0.94
CA SER A 51 -16.72 8.37 1.91
C SER A 51 -15.31 7.78 1.90
N ASP A 52 -14.68 7.67 3.08
CA ASP A 52 -13.26 7.38 3.28
C ASP A 52 -12.59 6.63 2.10
N PRO A 53 -11.88 7.35 1.21
CA PRO A 53 -11.43 6.82 -0.07
C PRO A 53 -10.26 5.85 0.06
N LEU A 54 -9.85 5.53 1.29
CA LEU A 54 -8.82 4.55 1.60
C LEU A 54 -9.41 3.20 1.98
N ILE A 55 -10.74 3.08 2.09
CA ILE A 55 -11.43 1.84 2.44
C ILE A 55 -11.83 1.06 1.17
N LEU A 56 -11.32 -0.16 1.06
CA LEU A 56 -11.61 -1.14 0.02
C LEU A 56 -12.43 -2.30 0.60
N PRO A 57 -13.62 -2.61 0.06
CA PRO A 57 -14.24 -3.91 0.32
C PRO A 57 -13.52 -4.98 -0.49
N VAL A 58 -12.97 -5.99 0.18
CA VAL A 58 -12.27 -7.12 -0.43
C VAL A 58 -12.80 -8.41 0.18
N HIS A 59 -13.46 -9.25 -0.61
CA HIS A 59 -14.09 -10.50 -0.13
C HIS A 59 -14.96 -10.28 1.14
N GLY A 60 -15.73 -9.19 1.18
CA GLY A 60 -16.58 -8.83 2.33
C GLY A 60 -15.84 -8.20 3.52
N VAL A 61 -14.51 -8.08 3.48
CA VAL A 61 -13.69 -7.43 4.51
C VAL A 61 -13.45 -5.97 4.14
N ARG A 62 -13.63 -5.06 5.10
CA ARG A 62 -13.27 -3.65 4.95
C ARG A 62 -11.79 -3.47 5.26
N VAL A 63 -10.99 -3.31 4.21
CA VAL A 63 -9.56 -3.04 4.31
C VAL A 63 -9.31 -1.55 4.16
N ARG A 64 -8.48 -0.97 5.02
CA ARG A 64 -8.02 0.42 4.92
C ARG A 64 -6.58 0.46 4.42
N ILE A 65 -6.29 1.25 3.39
CA ILE A 65 -4.91 1.60 3.04
C ILE A 65 -4.37 2.61 4.05
N LEU A 66 -3.25 2.29 4.68
CA LEU A 66 -2.54 3.14 5.63
C LEU A 66 -1.47 3.98 4.95
N SER A 67 -0.73 3.38 4.00
CA SER A 67 0.36 4.04 3.30
C SER A 67 0.65 3.36 1.96
N ILE A 68 1.17 4.13 1.01
CA ILE A 68 1.74 3.67 -0.26
C ILE A 68 3.09 4.35 -0.39
N VAL A 69 4.14 3.58 -0.63
CA VAL A 69 5.51 4.08 -0.77
C VAL A 69 6.23 3.43 -1.94
N PRO A 70 7.27 4.07 -2.50
CA PRO A 70 8.20 3.41 -3.40
C PRO A 70 8.79 2.19 -2.71
N GLY A 71 8.76 1.03 -3.37
CA GLY A 71 9.49 -0.13 -2.89
C GLY A 71 10.98 0.15 -3.04
N ARG A 72 11.67 0.60 -1.96
CA ARG A 72 13.13 0.48 -1.91
C ARG A 72 13.49 -0.98 -2.17
N ALA A 73 14.61 -1.24 -2.83
CA ALA A 73 15.11 -2.59 -3.10
C ALA A 73 14.91 -3.47 -1.86
N TRP A 74 13.81 -4.23 -1.86
CA TRP A 74 13.55 -5.24 -0.88
C TRP A 74 14.69 -6.19 -1.13
N VAL A 75 15.64 -6.27 -0.18
CA VAL A 75 16.92 -7.00 -0.24
C VAL A 75 18.15 -6.09 -0.42
N ALA A 76 18.75 -5.68 0.72
CA ALA A 76 20.20 -5.46 0.84
C ALA A 76 20.99 -6.81 0.86
N SER A 77 20.33 -7.92 0.53
CA SER A 77 20.85 -9.29 0.60
C SER A 77 20.97 -9.92 -0.80
N ALA A 78 22.02 -9.55 -1.52
CA ALA A 78 22.47 -10.09 -2.81
C ALA A 78 21.94 -9.37 -4.06
N GLY A 79 22.67 -8.32 -4.47
CA GLY A 79 23.22 -8.17 -5.83
C GLY A 79 22.29 -8.27 -7.04
N LEU A 80 20.97 -8.24 -6.88
CA LEU A 80 20.04 -8.26 -8.00
C LEU A 80 20.06 -6.88 -8.68
N PRO A 81 20.28 -6.82 -10.00
CA PRO A 81 20.34 -5.56 -10.71
C PRO A 81 19.00 -4.82 -10.56
N GLU A 82 19.09 -3.51 -10.36
CA GLU A 82 17.93 -2.63 -10.48
C GLU A 82 17.30 -2.89 -11.85
N ALA A 83 16.08 -3.46 -11.86
CA ALA A 83 15.36 -3.63 -13.10
C ALA A 83 15.15 -2.23 -13.70
N PRO A 84 15.64 -1.95 -14.92
CA PRO A 84 15.51 -0.63 -15.48
C PRO A 84 14.02 -0.31 -15.63
N PRO A 85 13.59 0.92 -15.29
CA PRO A 85 12.23 1.35 -15.55
C PRO A 85 11.93 1.15 -17.04
N THR A 86 10.96 0.31 -17.37
CA THR A 86 10.44 0.26 -18.74
C THR A 86 9.63 1.52 -18.98
N LYS A 87 9.55 1.96 -20.25
CA LYS A 87 8.99 3.27 -20.65
C LYS A 87 7.58 3.58 -20.11
N ASP A 88 6.84 2.60 -19.60
CA ASP A 88 5.44 2.75 -19.21
C ASP A 88 5.11 2.26 -17.78
N ARG A 89 6.09 1.79 -16.98
CA ARG A 89 5.81 1.27 -15.62
C ARG A 89 6.78 1.76 -14.56
N VAL A 90 6.22 2.07 -13.41
CA VAL A 90 6.95 2.28 -12.15
C VAL A 90 7.62 0.98 -11.73
N THR A 91 8.88 1.02 -11.29
CA THR A 91 9.60 -0.23 -10.99
C THR A 91 8.97 -1.01 -9.84
N ARG A 92 8.73 -0.40 -8.66
CA ARG A 92 8.20 -1.11 -7.48
C ARG A 92 7.41 -0.20 -6.53
N LEU A 93 6.27 -0.66 -6.01
CA LEU A 93 5.53 -0.01 -4.91
C LEU A 93 5.25 -0.98 -3.76
N ALA A 94 5.26 -0.47 -2.53
CA ALA A 94 4.77 -1.15 -1.34
C ALA A 94 3.52 -0.45 -0.80
N VAL A 95 2.48 -1.24 -0.50
CA VAL A 95 1.21 -0.78 0.06
C VAL A 95 1.02 -1.43 1.43
N TYR A 96 0.80 -0.60 2.45
CA TYR A 96 0.51 -1.03 3.80
C TYR A 96 -0.97 -0.87 4.07
N ALA A 97 -1.63 -1.96 4.45
CA ALA A 97 -3.06 -2.03 4.62
C ALA A 97 -3.43 -2.66 5.97
N TYR A 98 -4.58 -2.27 6.48
CA TYR A 98 -5.12 -2.67 7.76
C TYR A 98 -6.55 -3.20 7.63
N ALA A 99 -6.84 -4.31 8.31
CA ALA A 99 -8.21 -4.77 8.52
C ALA A 99 -8.37 -5.27 9.95
N ARG A 100 -9.35 -4.74 10.67
CA ARG A 100 -9.59 -5.12 12.08
C ARG A 100 -9.83 -6.62 12.29
N LYS A 101 -10.43 -7.28 11.30
CA LYS A 101 -10.74 -8.72 11.28
C LYS A 101 -10.66 -9.24 9.86
N GLY A 102 -10.57 -10.56 9.71
CA GLY A 102 -10.60 -11.21 8.39
C GLY A 102 -9.28 -11.14 7.63
N VAL A 103 -8.16 -10.89 8.31
CA VAL A 103 -6.83 -10.97 7.69
C VAL A 103 -6.51 -12.43 7.40
N ASN A 104 -6.52 -12.78 6.12
CA ASN A 104 -6.17 -14.10 5.59
C ASN A 104 -5.58 -13.96 4.17
N ALA A 105 -5.05 -15.07 3.64
CA ALA A 105 -4.35 -15.06 2.35
C ALA A 105 -5.26 -14.70 1.17
N GLU A 106 -6.54 -15.08 1.23
CA GLU A 106 -7.53 -14.77 0.20
C GLU A 106 -7.79 -13.25 0.13
N VAL A 107 -8.02 -12.61 1.28
CA VAL A 107 -8.22 -11.15 1.36
C VAL A 107 -6.97 -10.40 0.94
N ALA A 108 -5.79 -10.83 1.37
CA ALA A 108 -4.53 -10.20 0.98
C ALA A 108 -4.26 -10.34 -0.54
N LYS A 109 -4.54 -11.53 -1.12
CA LYS A 109 -4.42 -11.77 -2.56
C LYS A 109 -5.43 -10.96 -3.37
N GLY A 110 -6.70 -10.93 -2.94
CA GLY A 110 -7.75 -10.14 -3.59
C GLY A 110 -7.46 -8.64 -3.57
N LEU A 111 -6.92 -8.13 -2.45
CA LEU A 111 -6.45 -6.75 -2.34
C LEU A 111 -5.30 -6.48 -3.31
N THR A 112 -4.31 -7.39 -3.38
CA THR A 112 -3.16 -7.27 -4.27
C THR A 112 -3.58 -7.24 -5.72
N LEU A 113 -4.50 -8.12 -6.13
CA LEU A 113 -5.05 -8.16 -7.48
C LEU A 113 -5.83 -6.88 -7.83
N ALA A 114 -6.65 -6.39 -6.89
CA ALA A 114 -7.41 -5.16 -7.08
C ALA A 114 -6.52 -3.92 -7.27
N LEU A 115 -5.36 -3.91 -6.61
CA LEU A 115 -4.40 -2.81 -6.69
C LEU A 115 -3.45 -2.94 -7.90
N SER A 116 -2.96 -4.14 -8.23
CA SER A 116 -2.08 -4.35 -9.38
C SER A 116 -2.77 -4.06 -10.72
N GLY A 117 -4.09 -4.28 -10.80
CA GLY A 117 -4.88 -3.87 -11.97
C GLY A 117 -5.08 -2.35 -12.12
N LYS A 118 -4.69 -1.55 -11.12
CA LYS A 118 -4.94 -0.09 -11.07
C LYS A 118 -3.67 0.74 -10.96
N LEU A 119 -2.61 0.17 -10.41
CA LEU A 119 -1.31 0.80 -10.25
C LEU A 119 -0.41 0.38 -11.42
N PRO A 120 0.17 1.31 -12.20
CA PRO A 120 1.01 1.01 -13.35
C PRO A 120 2.43 0.65 -12.90
N VAL A 121 2.54 -0.37 -12.07
CA VAL A 121 3.79 -0.84 -11.47
C VAL A 121 4.22 -2.16 -12.09
N TYR A 122 5.52 -2.41 -12.17
CA TYR A 122 6.06 -3.73 -12.52
C TYR A 122 5.89 -4.67 -11.32
N GLU A 123 6.26 -4.21 -10.13
CA GLU A 123 6.15 -4.97 -8.90
C GLU A 123 5.28 -4.24 -7.88
N LEU A 124 4.32 -4.96 -7.31
CA LEU A 124 3.50 -4.48 -6.20
C LEU A 124 3.66 -5.40 -5.00
N GLN A 125 4.09 -4.85 -3.88
CA GLN A 125 3.99 -5.54 -2.61
C GLN A 125 2.86 -4.96 -1.76
N VAL A 126 2.04 -5.83 -1.18
CA VAL A 126 0.96 -5.45 -0.28
C VAL A 126 1.15 -6.17 1.03
N THR A 127 1.24 -5.43 2.12
CA THR A 127 1.21 -6.00 3.48
C THR A 127 -0.13 -5.67 4.12
N LEU A 128 -0.90 -6.71 4.45
CA LEU A 128 -2.16 -6.61 5.17
C LEU A 128 -1.97 -7.08 6.61
N SER A 129 -2.31 -6.23 7.58
CA SER A 129 -2.23 -6.55 9.01
C SER A 129 -3.54 -6.28 9.76
N ASP A 130 -3.76 -6.98 10.87
CA ASP A 130 -4.81 -6.67 11.84
C ASP A 130 -4.33 -5.76 12.99
N SER A 131 -3.07 -5.35 12.95
CA SER A 131 -2.50 -4.29 13.76
C SER A 131 -2.14 -3.11 12.87
N PRO A 132 -2.58 -1.88 13.16
CA PRO A 132 -2.17 -0.71 12.37
C PRO A 132 -0.77 -0.19 12.75
N TRP A 133 -0.13 -0.83 13.75
CA TRP A 133 1.18 -0.45 14.30
C TRP A 133 2.37 -1.22 13.71
N PHE A 134 2.14 -1.98 12.65
CA PHE A 134 3.14 -2.89 12.08
C PHE A 134 4.15 -2.22 11.12
N ILE A 135 3.93 -0.97 10.72
CA ILE A 135 4.82 -0.25 9.80
C ILE A 135 6.04 0.27 10.57
N ASN A 136 6.97 -0.62 10.92
CA ASN A 136 8.18 -0.27 11.65
C ASN A 136 9.29 0.15 10.68
N ASP A 137 9.17 1.34 10.08
CA ASP A 137 10.19 1.89 9.18
C ASP A 137 10.71 3.23 9.73
N SER A 138 11.98 3.26 10.11
CA SER A 138 12.68 4.45 10.61
C SER A 138 12.85 5.54 9.55
N GLU A 139 12.76 5.18 8.27
CA GLU A 139 12.81 6.09 7.12
C GLU A 139 11.42 6.51 6.65
N HIS A 140 10.33 6.01 7.26
CA HIS A 140 8.98 6.55 7.05
C HIS A 140 8.77 7.79 7.93
N PRO A 141 8.68 9.00 7.36
CA PRO A 141 8.35 10.22 8.11
C PRO A 141 6.87 10.28 8.53
N GLY A 142 6.15 9.15 8.55
CA GLY A 142 4.75 9.08 8.93
C GLY A 142 4.58 9.32 10.43
N ARG A 143 3.99 10.46 10.79
CA ARG A 143 3.58 10.71 12.18
C ARG A 143 2.58 9.63 12.60
N TRP A 144 3.02 8.80 13.51
CA TRP A 144 2.17 7.85 14.24
C TRP A 144 1.07 8.59 15.02
N PRO A 145 -0.18 8.08 15.06
CA PRO A 145 -0.72 6.91 14.36
C PRO A 145 -1.27 7.20 12.94
N TYR A 146 -1.14 6.24 12.02
CA TYR A 146 -1.77 6.25 10.68
C TYR A 146 -3.31 6.12 10.69
N MET A 147 -3.90 6.09 11.90
CA MET A 147 -5.34 6.04 12.16
C MET A 147 -5.67 6.90 13.37
N GLU A 148 -6.74 7.70 13.27
CA GLU A 148 -7.24 8.49 14.39
C GLU A 148 -7.80 7.57 15.50
N ASN A 149 -7.60 7.95 16.76
CA ASN A 149 -8.19 7.30 17.95
C ASN A 149 -7.83 5.81 18.14
N VAL A 150 -6.70 5.36 17.59
CA VAL A 150 -6.19 4.01 17.85
C VAL A 150 -5.14 4.06 18.95
N ARG A 151 -5.30 3.24 19.98
CA ARG A 151 -4.29 3.11 21.03
C ARG A 151 -3.10 2.27 20.57
N PHE A 152 -1.96 2.49 21.20
CA PHE A 152 -0.80 1.63 21.06
C PHE A 152 -1.15 0.19 21.52
N PRO A 153 -0.70 -0.86 20.82
CA PRO A 153 -0.95 -2.23 21.21
C PRO A 153 -0.04 -2.59 22.39
N SER A 154 -0.52 -3.46 23.27
CA SER A 154 0.37 -4.14 24.21
C SER A 154 1.33 -5.08 23.45
N ARG A 155 2.41 -5.49 24.13
CA ARG A 155 3.35 -6.48 23.56
C ARG A 155 2.65 -7.78 23.15
N ALA A 156 1.73 -8.28 23.98
CA ALA A 156 0.97 -9.48 23.68
C ALA A 156 0.09 -9.31 22.42
N GLU A 157 -0.55 -8.15 22.27
CA GLU A 157 -1.36 -7.85 21.08
C GLU A 157 -0.50 -7.71 19.81
N HIS A 158 0.69 -7.12 19.93
CA HIS A 158 1.62 -7.04 18.81
C HIS A 158 2.08 -8.43 18.35
N LEU A 159 2.52 -9.28 19.28
CA LEU A 159 2.96 -10.66 18.99
C LEU A 159 1.83 -11.54 18.44
N ALA A 160 0.59 -11.31 18.88
CA ALA A 160 -0.58 -12.04 18.39
C ALA A 160 -1.12 -11.52 17.04
N SER A 161 -0.63 -10.35 16.58
CA SER A 161 -1.13 -9.75 15.35
C SER A 161 -0.77 -10.58 14.12
N LYS A 162 -1.68 -10.63 13.16
CA LYS A 162 -1.49 -11.35 11.90
C LYS A 162 -1.12 -10.37 10.82
N SER A 163 -0.06 -10.71 10.09
CA SER A 163 0.39 -9.97 8.92
C SER A 163 0.62 -10.93 7.75
N ILE A 164 0.13 -10.54 6.58
CA ILE A 164 0.31 -11.29 5.32
C ILE A 164 0.89 -10.33 4.30
N VAL A 165 1.98 -10.77 3.67
CA VAL A 165 2.64 -10.05 2.60
C VAL A 165 2.34 -10.77 1.30
N CYS A 166 1.80 -10.06 0.34
CA CYS A 166 1.63 -10.53 -1.03
C CYS A 166 2.50 -9.69 -1.97
N GLN A 167 3.08 -10.33 -2.96
CA GLN A 167 3.88 -9.71 -4.01
C GLN A 167 3.26 -10.08 -5.35
N SER A 168 3.11 -9.09 -6.23
CA SER A 168 2.65 -9.24 -7.60
C SER A 168 3.73 -8.76 -8.54
N ASP A 169 4.06 -9.60 -9.52
CA ASP A 169 4.97 -9.29 -10.63
C ASP A 169 4.43 -9.90 -11.95
N ASP A 170 5.29 -10.03 -12.96
CA ASP A 170 4.99 -10.67 -14.25
C ASP A 170 4.72 -12.18 -14.16
N ARG A 171 5.12 -12.82 -13.06
CA ARG A 171 4.96 -14.26 -12.80
C ARG A 171 3.67 -14.57 -12.03
N GLY A 172 3.01 -13.56 -11.47
CA GLY A 172 1.72 -13.67 -10.79
C GLY A 172 1.75 -13.12 -9.38
N ILE A 173 0.83 -13.60 -8.54
CA ILE A 173 0.71 -13.16 -7.13
C ILE A 173 1.13 -14.28 -6.20
N MET A 174 2.12 -14.01 -5.35
CA MET A 174 2.58 -14.88 -4.28
C MET A 174 2.31 -14.25 -2.92
N CYS A 175 1.78 -15.03 -1.97
CA CYS A 175 1.50 -14.56 -0.62
C CYS A 175 2.21 -15.41 0.43
N LYS A 176 2.76 -14.76 1.45
CA LYS A 176 3.38 -15.39 2.62
C LYS A 176 2.84 -14.75 3.89
N GLN A 177 2.50 -15.57 4.87
CA GLN A 177 2.22 -15.08 6.21
C GLN A 177 3.55 -14.77 6.90
N THR A 178 3.65 -13.61 7.52
CA THR A 178 4.84 -13.20 8.29
C THR A 178 4.58 -13.42 9.76
N ALA A 179 5.51 -14.10 10.45
CA ALA A 179 5.53 -14.10 11.91
C ALA A 179 6.22 -12.82 12.41
N HIS A 180 5.69 -12.20 13.46
CA HIS A 180 6.43 -11.19 14.22
C HIS A 180 7.37 -11.93 15.18
N TYR A 181 8.69 -11.77 14.99
CA TYR A 181 9.72 -12.33 15.88
C TYR A 181 10.12 -11.31 16.95
#